data_AF-A0A699W090-F1
#
_entry.id   AF-A0A699W090-F1
#
_cell.length_a   1.000
_cell.length_b   1.000
_cell.length_c   1.000
_cell.angle_alpha   90.00
_cell.angle_beta   90.00
_cell.angle_gamma   90.00
#
_symmetry.space_group_name_H-M   'P 1'
#
loop_
_entity.id
_entity.type
_entity.pdbx_description
1 polymer ?
#
loop_
_entity_poly.entity_id
_entity_poly.type
_entity_poly.pdbx_seq_one_letter_code
_entity_poly.pdbx_strand_id
1 'polypeptide(L)'
;SIKAAPFELLYGRKCRVPICWNEVCERLIEVLELIKITNEKVAVAKEKLKEARSRQKSYADKHRQSILDWQESVMRNKTIPFVKILWKNHPEREATWETEESMRASY
;
A
#
# COMPACT_ATOMS: atom_id res chain seq x y z
N SER A 1 24.46 -27.12 -32.80
CA SER A 1 24.76 -25.68 -32.65
C SER A 1 25.34 -25.19 -33.96
N ILE A 2 24.60 -24.37 -34.71
CA ILE A 2 25.06 -23.83 -36.01
C ILE A 2 26.02 -22.69 -35.70
N LYS A 3 27.32 -22.92 -35.92
CA LYS A 3 28.34 -21.88 -35.78
C LYS A 3 28.35 -21.04 -37.06
N ALA A 4 27.50 -20.02 -37.13
CA ALA A 4 27.54 -19.05 -38.23
C ALA A 4 28.72 -18.09 -38.02
N ALA A 5 29.45 -17.80 -39.10
CA ALA A 5 30.50 -16.78 -39.07
C ALA A 5 29.85 -15.39 -38.85
N PRO A 6 30.41 -14.53 -37.98
CA PRO A 6 29.88 -13.18 -37.76
C PRO A 6 29.76 -12.39 -39.06
N PHE A 7 28.72 -11.56 -39.21
CA PHE A 7 28.44 -10.73 -40.40
C PHE A 7 29.67 -9.97 -40.92
N GLU A 8 30.46 -9.43 -40.00
CA GLU A 8 31.75 -8.76 -40.23
C GLU A 8 32.72 -9.59 -41.08
N LEU A 9 32.78 -10.89 -40.81
CA LEU A 9 33.70 -11.83 -41.43
C LEU A 9 33.20 -12.29 -42.81
N LEU A 10 31.88 -12.32 -43.01
CA LEU A 10 31.24 -12.71 -44.27
C LEU A 10 31.30 -11.61 -45.33
N TYR A 11 31.13 -10.36 -44.92
CA TYR A 11 30.98 -9.23 -45.85
C TYR A 11 32.11 -8.21 -45.77
N GLY A 12 33.08 -8.39 -44.87
CA GLY A 12 34.26 -7.53 -44.72
C GLY A 12 33.91 -6.08 -44.39
N ARG A 13 32.70 -5.81 -43.92
CA ARG A 13 32.20 -4.46 -43.60
C ARG A 13 31.71 -4.43 -42.17
N LYS A 14 32.16 -3.38 -41.46
CA LYS A 14 31.63 -3.02 -40.14
C LYS A 14 30.11 -2.93 -40.19
N CYS A 15 29.45 -3.69 -39.32
CA CYS A 15 28.05 -3.56 -38.98
C CYS A 15 27.77 -2.07 -38.77
N ARG A 16 26.93 -1.47 -39.62
CA ARG A 16 26.40 -0.14 -39.35
C ARG A 16 25.44 -0.29 -38.18
N VAL A 17 25.88 0.14 -37.00
CA VAL A 17 25.00 0.26 -35.84
C VAL A 17 23.90 1.27 -36.21
N PRO A 18 22.61 0.97 -35.96
CA PRO A 18 21.55 1.94 -36.23
C PRO A 18 21.85 3.25 -35.49
N ILE A 19 21.81 4.37 -36.19
CA ILE A 19 22.13 5.70 -35.62
C ILE A 19 21.12 6.11 -34.51
N CYS A 20 19.97 5.44 -34.43
CA CYS A 20 18.86 5.79 -33.53
C CYS A 20 18.93 5.23 -32.10
N TRP A 21 20.01 4.54 -31.69
CA TRP A 21 20.11 4.01 -30.31
C TRP A 21 20.33 5.11 -29.27
N ASN A 22 21.01 6.21 -29.60
CA ASN A 22 21.30 7.27 -28.63
C ASN A 22 20.03 8.04 -28.22
N GLU A 23 19.19 8.43 -29.18
CA GLU A 23 17.91 9.13 -28.91
C GLU A 23 16.93 8.28 -28.10
N VAL A 24 16.90 6.95 -28.36
CA VAL A 24 16.07 6.02 -27.60
C VAL A 24 16.64 5.83 -26.18
N CYS A 25 17.96 5.74 -26.01
CA CYS A 25 18.61 5.66 -24.71
C CYS A 25 18.43 6.92 -23.87
N GLU A 26 18.56 8.11 -24.44
CA GLU A 26 18.34 9.39 -23.74
C GLU A 26 16.91 9.51 -23.22
N ARG A 27 15.93 9.23 -24.08
CA ARG A 27 14.52 9.17 -23.66
C ARG A 27 14.27 8.13 -22.57
N LEU A 28 14.94 6.97 -22.61
CA LEU A 28 14.83 5.95 -21.57
C LEU A 28 15.41 6.43 -20.23
N ILE A 29 16.52 7.18 -20.26
CA ILE A 29 17.13 7.76 -19.06
C ILE A 29 16.19 8.78 -18.42
N GLU A 30 15.61 9.70 -19.21
CA GLU A 30 14.63 10.68 -18.72
C GLU A 30 13.39 9.99 -18.12
N VAL A 31 12.86 8.97 -18.78
CA VAL A 31 11.73 8.18 -18.27
C VAL A 31 12.08 7.47 -16.96
N LEU A 32 13.28 6.92 -16.82
CA LEU A 32 13.73 6.26 -15.59
C LEU A 32 13.89 7.25 -14.44
N GLU A 33 14.39 8.46 -14.69
CA GLU A 33 14.47 9.51 -13.68
C GLU A 33 13.08 9.95 -13.20
N LEU A 34 12.13 10.13 -14.12
CA LEU A 34 10.75 10.44 -13.78
C LEU A 34 10.10 9.32 -12.95
N ILE A 35 10.34 8.05 -13.28
CA ILE A 35 9.85 6.90 -12.51
C ILE A 35 10.44 6.90 -11.09
N LYS A 36 11.73 7.20 -10.93
CA LYS A 36 12.36 7.30 -9.61
C LYS A 36 11.71 8.40 -8.77
N ILE A 37 11.60 9.61 -9.33
CA ILE A 37 11.00 10.76 -8.65
C ILE A 37 9.55 10.49 -8.27
N THR A 38 8.76 9.87 -9.16
CA THR A 38 7.36 9.56 -8.89
C THR A 38 7.22 8.49 -7.80
N ASN A 39 8.06 7.45 -7.81
CA ASN A 39 8.07 6.43 -6.76
C ASN A 39 8.42 7.00 -5.39
N GLU A 40 9.40 7.91 -5.31
CA GLU A 40 9.73 8.62 -4.07
C GLU A 40 8.54 9.44 -3.55
N LYS A 41 7.86 10.18 -4.43
CA LYS A 41 6.66 10.94 -4.07
C LYS A 41 5.51 10.04 -3.61
N VAL A 42 5.31 8.89 -4.27
CA VAL A 42 4.32 7.88 -3.87
C VAL A 42 4.66 7.31 -2.50
N ALA A 43 5.93 7.03 -2.21
CA ALA A 43 6.36 6.57 -0.90
C ALA A 43 6.05 7.60 0.19
N VAL A 44 6.39 8.87 -0.04
CA VAL A 44 6.08 9.98 0.89
C VAL A 44 4.56 10.13 1.09
N ALA A 45 3.76 10.03 0.03
CA ALA A 45 2.31 10.12 0.12
C ALA A 45 1.72 8.97 0.95
N LYS A 46 2.22 7.74 0.76
CA LYS A 46 1.81 6.57 1.56
C LYS A 46 2.12 6.76 3.04
N GLU A 47 3.30 7.27 3.39
CA GLU A 47 3.65 7.53 4.79
C GLU A 47 2.78 8.63 5.40
N LYS A 48 2.51 9.73 4.68
CA LYS A 48 1.58 10.77 5.14
C LYS A 48 0.17 10.24 5.39
N LEU A 49 -0.32 9.34 4.52
CA LEU A 49 -1.63 8.70 4.71
C LEU A 49 -1.63 7.79 5.95
N LYS A 50 -0.56 7.02 6.18
CA LYS A 50 -0.43 6.21 7.41
C LYS A 50 -0.41 7.09 8.66
N GLU A 51 0.31 8.20 8.62
CA GLU A 51 0.38 9.14 9.74
C GLU A 51 -0.98 9.79 9.99
N ALA A 52 -1.68 10.26 8.96
CA ALA A 52 -3.03 10.81 9.09
C ALA A 52 -4.01 9.78 9.68
N ARG A 53 -3.96 8.53 9.20
CA ARG A 53 -4.74 7.42 9.77
C ARG A 53 -4.39 7.21 11.24
N SER A 54 -3.11 7.11 11.59
CA SER A 54 -2.67 6.94 12.99
C SER A 54 -3.14 8.08 13.90
N ARG A 55 -3.09 9.34 13.43
CA ARG A 55 -3.61 10.50 14.16
C ARG A 55 -5.12 10.40 14.39
N GLN A 56 -5.88 10.00 13.36
CA GLN A 56 -7.32 9.78 13.47
C GLN A 56 -7.65 8.67 14.48
N LYS A 57 -6.91 7.55 14.43
CA LYS A 57 -7.04 6.46 15.40
C LYS A 57 -6.76 6.93 16.83
N SER A 58 -5.67 7.66 17.03
CA SER A 58 -5.33 8.22 18.35
C SER A 58 -6.40 9.17 18.88
N TYR A 59 -7.05 9.95 18.01
CA TYR A 59 -8.20 10.76 18.40
C TYR A 59 -9.34 9.87 18.88
N ALA A 60 -9.75 8.86 18.11
CA ALA A 60 -10.84 7.97 18.49
C ALA A 60 -10.54 7.22 19.81
N ASP A 61 -9.32 6.72 20.00
CA ASP A 61 -8.89 6.05 21.23
C ASP A 61 -8.94 6.97 22.45
N LYS A 62 -8.52 8.24 22.32
CA LYS A 62 -8.63 9.23 23.41
C LYS A 62 -10.08 9.53 23.80
N HIS A 63 -11.02 9.28 22.89
CA HIS A 63 -12.45 9.47 23.09
C HIS A 63 -13.15 8.15 23.46
N ARG A 64 -12.40 7.07 23.69
CA ARG A 64 -12.93 5.82 24.22
C ARG A 64 -12.75 5.80 25.74
N GLN A 65 -13.82 5.51 26.48
CA GLN A 65 -13.80 5.48 27.93
C GLN A 65 -13.49 4.07 28.46
N SER A 66 -14.20 3.05 27.97
CA SER A 66 -14.02 1.66 28.41
C SER A 66 -14.78 0.68 27.51
N ILE A 67 -14.45 -0.60 27.62
CA ILE A 67 -15.32 -1.69 27.16
C ILE A 67 -16.31 -1.98 28.28
N LEU A 68 -17.60 -1.99 27.96
CA LEU A 68 -18.66 -2.29 28.92
C LEU A 68 -18.99 -3.77 28.97
N ASP A 69 -18.96 -4.45 27.81
CA ASP A 69 -19.45 -5.82 27.72
C ASP A 69 -18.89 -6.56 26.50
N TRP A 70 -18.99 -7.88 26.53
CA TRP A 70 -18.58 -8.80 25.47
C TRP A 70 -19.71 -9.78 25.19
N GLN A 71 -19.98 -10.02 23.91
CA GLN A 71 -20.99 -10.98 23.49
C GLN A 71 -20.48 -11.81 22.33
N GLU A 72 -20.77 -13.10 22.32
CA GLU A 72 -20.46 -13.96 21.17
C GLU A 72 -21.73 -14.29 20.38
N SER A 73 -21.64 -14.16 19.07
CA SER A 73 -22.65 -14.68 18.14
C SER A 73 -22.13 -15.99 17.56
N VAL A 74 -22.68 -17.10 18.07
CA VAL A 74 -22.36 -18.44 17.58
C VAL A 74 -23.25 -18.74 16.37
N MET A 75 -22.62 -18.92 15.21
CA MET A 75 -23.25 -19.40 13.99
C MET A 75 -22.81 -20.84 13.69
N ARG A 76 -23.44 -21.45 12.68
CA ARG A 76 -23.19 -22.86 12.29
C ARG A 76 -21.72 -23.20 12.00
N ASN A 77 -20.93 -22.24 11.53
CA ASN A 77 -19.55 -22.45 11.10
C ASN A 77 -18.55 -21.37 11.58
N LYS A 78 -18.97 -20.45 12.44
CA LYS A 78 -18.11 -19.39 12.98
C LYS A 78 -18.70 -18.78 14.24
N THR A 79 -17.84 -18.27 15.10
CA THR A 79 -18.20 -17.45 16.26
C THR A 79 -17.70 -16.03 16.01
N ILE A 80 -18.59 -15.03 16.14
CA ILE A 80 -18.22 -13.61 16.02
C ILE A 80 -18.28 -12.97 17.41
N PRO A 81 -17.14 -12.49 17.95
CA PRO A 81 -17.13 -11.69 19.16
C PRO A 81 -17.54 -10.24 18.87
N PHE A 82 -18.43 -9.74 19.72
CA PHE A 82 -18.91 -8.36 19.79
C PHE A 82 -18.44 -7.73 21.07
N VAL A 83 -18.12 -6.44 21.00
CA VAL A 83 -17.59 -5.62 22.08
C VAL A 83 -18.48 -4.40 22.21
N LYS A 84 -18.97 -4.13 23.42
CA LYS A 84 -19.73 -2.91 23.71
C LYS A 84 -18.77 -1.81 24.13
N ILE A 85 -18.71 -0.72 23.37
CA ILE A 85 -17.75 0.37 23.58
C ILE A 85 -18.47 1.59 24.12
N LEU A 86 -17.99 2.11 25.27
CA LEU A 86 -18.41 3.39 25.81
C LEU A 86 -17.50 4.51 25.30
N TRP A 87 -18.12 5.54 24.73
CA TRP A 87 -17.44 6.75 24.28
C TRP A 87 -17.38 7.80 25.39
N LYS A 88 -16.27 8.51 25.48
CA LYS A 88 -16.04 9.62 26.39
C LYS A 88 -17.03 10.73 26.08
N ASN A 89 -17.58 11.33 27.13
CA ASN A 89 -18.64 12.35 27.06
C ASN A 89 -19.98 11.86 26.48
N HIS A 90 -20.17 10.55 26.27
CA HIS A 90 -21.45 9.95 25.91
C HIS A 90 -22.03 9.11 27.05
N PRO A 91 -23.36 9.12 27.27
CA PRO A 91 -24.02 8.24 28.23
C PRO A 91 -23.99 6.78 27.76
N GLU A 92 -24.05 5.81 28.67
CA GLU A 92 -24.00 4.38 28.36
C GLU A 92 -25.08 3.88 27.39
N ARG A 93 -26.22 4.58 27.31
CA ARG A 93 -27.29 4.31 26.35
C ARG A 93 -26.87 4.53 24.89
N GLU A 94 -25.85 5.34 24.66
CA GLU A 94 -25.27 5.65 23.34
C GLU A 94 -24.02 4.78 23.06
N ALA A 95 -23.73 3.78 23.90
CA ALA A 95 -22.66 2.82 23.65
C ALA A 95 -22.98 1.95 22.43
N THR A 96 -21.98 1.73 21.59
CA THR A 96 -22.12 0.98 20.33
C THR A 96 -21.58 -0.44 20.48
N TRP A 97 -22.25 -1.40 19.84
CA TRP A 97 -21.74 -2.76 19.66
C TRP A 97 -20.93 -2.82 18.37
N GLU A 98 -19.65 -3.17 18.48
CA GLU A 98 -18.79 -3.39 17.32
C GLU A 98 -18.20 -4.80 17.35
N THR A 99 -17.83 -5.34 16.20
CA THR A 99 -17.10 -6.62 16.17
C THR A 99 -15.68 -6.40 16.67
N GLU A 100 -15.11 -7.39 17.35
CA GLU A 100 -13.73 -7.29 17.84
C GLU A 100 -12.74 -7.08 16.69
N GLU A 101 -13.00 -7.68 15.53
CA GLU A 101 -12.21 -7.49 14.32
C GLU A 101 -12.26 -6.04 13.82
N SER A 102 -13.46 -5.44 13.79
CA SER A 102 -13.63 -4.03 13.40
C SER A 102 -12.94 -3.11 14.40
N MET A 103 -13.04 -3.39 15.70
CA MET A 103 -12.31 -2.69 16.75
C MET A 103 -10.80 -2.78 16.50
N ARG A 104 -10.25 -3.99 16.32
CA ARG A 104 -8.80 -4.21 16.14
C ARG A 104 -8.25 -3.63 14.83
N ALA A 105 -9.07 -3.55 13.79
CA ALA A 105 -8.67 -2.95 12.51
C ALA A 105 -8.71 -1.41 12.58
N SER A 106 -9.69 -0.87 13.31
CA SER A 106 -9.96 0.57 13.39
C SER A 106 -9.13 1.27 14.46
N TYR A 107 -8.77 0.59 15.53
CA TYR A 107 -8.00 1.12 16.67
C TYR A 107 -6.68 0.36 16.75
#